data_AF-A0A0A7KH15-F1
#
_entry.id   AF-A0A0A7KH15-F1
#
_cell.length_a   1.000
_cell.length_b   1.000
_cell.length_c   1.000
_cell.angle_alpha   90.00
_cell.angle_beta   90.00
_cell.angle_gamma   90.00
#
_symmetry.space_group_name_H-M   'P 1'
#
loop_
_entity.id
_entity.type
_entity.pdbx_description
1 polymer ?
#
loop_
_entity_poly.entity_id
_entity_poly.type
_entity_poly.pdbx_seq_one_letter_code
_entity_poly.pdbx_strand_id
1 'polypeptide(L)'
;MALSGGGLAALAAVLVAVGQGGQGEGFSFAKGMGFGILSTLPLFFAALTVRAVLMMDEYMRALQMQAASVAFMVTMVVAGGLIALEAAFKFQTPTFVYYIVGMLSWAVASGVLALRNREA
;
A
#
# COMPACT_ATOMS: atom_id res chain seq x y z
N MET A 1 2.04 -12.89 5.44
CA MET A 1 2.57 -11.52 5.20
C MET A 1 1.47 -10.53 4.83
N ALA A 2 0.62 -10.82 3.83
CA ALA A 2 -0.49 -9.93 3.46
C ALA A 2 -1.59 -9.80 4.54
N LEU A 3 -1.89 -10.89 5.27
CA LEU A 3 -2.95 -10.90 6.30
C LEU A 3 -2.64 -10.02 7.53
N SER A 4 -1.39 -9.98 7.98
CA SER A 4 -1.02 -9.19 9.17
C SER A 4 -0.93 -7.68 8.86
N GLY A 5 -0.34 -7.30 7.73
CA GLY A 5 -0.29 -5.91 7.28
C GLY A 5 -1.66 -5.38 6.85
N GLY A 6 -2.44 -6.20 6.12
CA GLY A 6 -3.82 -5.87 5.76
C GLY A 6 -4.75 -5.77 6.96
N GLY A 7 -4.57 -6.64 7.96
CA GLY A 7 -5.30 -6.57 9.23
C GLY A 7 -5.01 -5.30 10.03
N LEU A 8 -3.73 -4.89 10.11
CA LEU A 8 -3.33 -3.63 10.74
C LEU A 8 -3.89 -2.41 9.99
N ALA A 9 -3.89 -2.43 8.66
CA ALA A 9 -4.46 -1.37 7.85
C ALA A 9 -5.99 -1.27 8.01
N ALA A 10 -6.70 -2.41 8.04
CA ALA A 10 -8.14 -2.46 8.28
C ALA A 10 -8.49 -1.96 9.68
N LEU A 11 -7.75 -2.39 10.70
CA LEU A 11 -7.92 -1.90 12.08
C LEU A 11 -7.71 -0.40 12.16
N ALA A 12 -6.65 0.12 11.52
CA ALA A 12 -6.36 1.55 11.52
C ALA A 12 -7.44 2.36 10.79
N ALA A 13 -7.95 1.87 9.67
CA ALA A 13 -9.06 2.49 8.94
C ALA A 13 -10.34 2.55 9.78
N VAL A 14 -10.66 1.47 10.52
CA VAL A 14 -11.79 1.43 11.46
C VAL A 14 -11.59 2.44 12.59
N LEU A 15 -10.40 2.52 13.18
CA LEU A 15 -10.09 3.46 14.25
C LEU A 15 -10.20 4.92 13.80
N VAL A 16 -9.76 5.24 12.57
CA VAL A 16 -9.96 6.57 11.97
C VAL A 16 -11.44 6.85 11.73
N ALA A 17 -12.20 5.90 11.18
CA ALA A 17 -13.63 6.07 10.90
C ALA A 17 -14.45 6.26 12.18
N VAL A 18 -14.21 5.44 13.22
CA VAL A 18 -14.84 5.57 14.53
C VAL A 18 -14.48 6.91 15.18
N GLY A 19 -13.20 7.30 15.12
CA GLY A 19 -12.73 8.57 15.67
C GLY A 19 -13.23 9.82 14.93
N GLN A 20 -13.71 9.69 13.69
CA GLN A 20 -14.36 10.77 12.95
C GLN A 20 -15.86 10.91 13.27
N GLY A 21 -16.51 9.84 13.75
CA GLY A 21 -17.96 9.79 13.97
C GLY A 21 -18.45 10.34 15.32
N GLY A 22 -17.55 10.73 16.24
CA GLY A 22 -17.93 11.15 17.59
C GLY A 22 -17.19 12.41 18.08
N GLN A 23 -17.83 13.14 18.99
CA GLN A 23 -17.22 14.26 19.71
C GLN A 23 -16.92 13.82 21.15
N GLY A 24 -15.63 13.71 21.50
CA GLY A 24 -15.15 13.30 22.82
C GLY A 24 -13.68 12.87 22.82
N GLU A 25 -13.02 12.91 23.98
CA GLU A 25 -11.59 12.57 24.11
C GLU A 25 -11.27 11.14 23.64
N GLY A 26 -12.14 10.18 23.93
CA GLY A 26 -11.97 8.79 23.48
C GLY A 26 -11.98 8.64 21.95
N PHE A 27 -12.79 9.44 21.25
CA PHE A 27 -12.86 9.44 19.78
C PHE A 27 -11.62 10.09 19.17
N SER A 28 -11.13 11.18 19.78
CA SER A 28 -9.87 11.83 19.39
C SER A 28 -8.67 10.88 19.56
N PHE A 29 -8.62 10.12 20.66
CA PHE A 29 -7.60 9.11 20.90
C PHE A 29 -7.64 7.97 19.87
N ALA A 30 -8.84 7.44 19.58
CA ALA A 30 -9.01 6.41 18.55
C ALA A 30 -8.54 6.88 17.16
N LYS A 31 -8.88 8.12 16.79
CA LYS A 31 -8.42 8.76 15.55
C LYS A 31 -6.90 8.88 15.52
N GLY A 32 -6.29 9.33 16.61
CA GLY A 32 -4.84 9.47 16.75
C GLY A 32 -4.09 8.12 16.60
N MET A 33 -4.59 7.07 17.25
CA MET A 33 -4.05 5.72 17.08
C MET A 33 -4.16 5.22 15.63
N GLY A 34 -5.31 5.44 14.99
CA GLY A 34 -5.52 5.07 13.59
C GLY A 34 -4.49 5.73 12.67
N PHE A 35 -4.24 7.03 12.84
CA PHE A 35 -3.18 7.72 12.08
C PHE A 35 -1.77 7.23 12.44
N GLY A 36 -1.50 6.91 13.71
CA GLY A 36 -0.22 6.35 14.14
C GLY A 36 0.08 4.98 13.52
N ILE A 37 -0.94 4.12 13.38
CA ILE A 37 -0.79 2.83 12.70
C ILE A 37 -0.61 3.03 11.19
N LEU A 38 -1.39 3.92 10.57
CA LEU A 38 -1.25 4.24 9.14
C LEU A 38 0.12 4.84 8.80
N SER A 39 0.69 5.67 9.66
CA SER A 39 1.99 6.31 9.43
C SER A 39 3.17 5.34 9.62
N THR A 40 3.02 4.30 10.43
CA THR A 40 4.08 3.30 10.71
C THR A 40 4.02 2.09 9.78
N LEU A 41 2.88 1.83 9.14
CA LEU A 41 2.68 0.76 8.16
C LEU A 41 3.75 0.70 7.04
N PRO A 42 4.20 1.82 6.44
CA PRO A 42 5.24 1.79 5.42
C PRO A 42 6.57 1.25 5.93
N LEU A 43 6.96 1.63 7.15
CA LEU A 43 8.18 1.12 7.80
C LEU A 43 8.05 -0.37 8.13
N PHE A 44 6.88 -0.79 8.62
CA PHE A 44 6.58 -2.19 8.86
C PHE A 44 6.69 -3.04 7.58
N PHE A 45 6.08 -2.58 6.49
CA PHE A 45 6.18 -3.27 5.19
C PHE A 45 7.60 -3.25 4.63
N ALA A 46 8.35 -2.17 4.81
CA ALA A 46 9.75 -2.10 4.38
C ALA A 46 10.60 -3.14 5.12
N ALA A 47 10.48 -3.23 6.45
CA ALA A 47 11.20 -4.23 7.25
C ALA A 47 10.84 -5.66 6.85
N LEU A 48 9.56 -5.95 6.63
CA LEU A 48 9.11 -7.25 6.14
C LEU A 48 9.63 -7.57 4.74
N THR A 49 9.65 -6.58 3.85
CA THR A 49 10.15 -6.74 2.48
C THR A 49 11.63 -7.09 2.50
N VAL A 50 12.43 -6.39 3.30
CA VAL A 50 13.86 -6.71 3.47
C VAL A 50 14.03 -8.14 3.96
N ARG A 51 13.30 -8.53 5.01
CA ARG A 51 13.37 -9.91 5.54
C ARG A 51 12.97 -10.95 4.49
N ALA A 52 11.92 -10.69 3.71
CA ALA A 52 11.46 -11.59 2.65
C ALA A 52 12.50 -11.73 1.55
N VAL A 53 13.10 -10.62 1.11
CA VAL A 53 14.16 -10.59 0.09
C VAL A 53 15.38 -11.37 0.56
N LEU A 54 15.75 -11.29 1.85
CA LEU A 54 16.86 -12.06 2.43
C LEU A 54 16.60 -13.57 2.49
N MET A 55 15.34 -14.00 2.50
CA MET A 55 14.94 -15.42 2.53
C MET A 55 14.54 -15.97 1.14
N MET A 56 14.64 -15.16 0.09
CA MET A 56 14.29 -15.55 -1.27
C MET A 56 15.50 -16.05 -2.05
N ASP A 57 15.28 -17.11 -2.81
CA ASP A 57 16.21 -17.57 -3.84
C ASP A 57 16.40 -16.50 -4.93
N GLU A 58 17.54 -16.51 -5.61
CA GLU A 58 17.88 -15.53 -6.65
C GLU A 58 16.82 -15.39 -7.75
N TYR A 59 16.24 -16.52 -8.18
CA TYR A 59 15.18 -16.53 -9.17
C TYR A 59 13.92 -15.80 -8.68
N MET A 60 13.47 -16.08 -7.45
CA MET A 60 12.29 -15.45 -6.86
C MET A 60 12.53 -13.96 -6.59
N ARG A 61 13.76 -13.59 -6.21
CA ARG A 61 14.17 -12.20 -6.05
C ARG A 61 14.10 -11.44 -7.39
N ALA A 62 14.58 -12.03 -8.48
CA ALA A 62 14.50 -11.43 -9.81
C ALA A 62 13.04 -11.23 -10.26
N LEU A 63 12.18 -12.23 -10.03
CA LEU A 63 10.75 -12.14 -10.35
C LEU A 63 10.04 -11.01 -9.57
N GLN A 64 10.35 -10.89 -8.27
CA GLN A 64 9.80 -9.83 -7.44
C GLN A 64 10.33 -8.45 -7.81
N MET A 65 11.61 -8.32 -8.21
CA MET A 65 12.15 -7.05 -8.73
C MET A 65 11.43 -6.61 -10.00
N GLN A 66 11.09 -7.55 -10.88
CA GLN A 66 10.31 -7.25 -12.09
C GLN A 66 8.86 -6.86 -11.77
N ALA A 67 8.21 -7.56 -10.84
CA ALA A 67 6.87 -7.19 -10.37
C ALA A 67 6.85 -5.79 -9.72
N ALA A 68 7.87 -5.49 -8.91
CA ALA A 68 8.01 -4.22 -8.23
C ALA A 68 8.28 -3.06 -9.20
N SER A 69 9.10 -3.26 -10.24
CA SER A 69 9.37 -2.21 -11.23
C SER A 69 8.13 -1.86 -12.06
N VAL A 70 7.31 -2.85 -12.42
CA VAL A 70 6.01 -2.62 -13.07
C VAL A 70 5.05 -1.86 -12.16
N ALA A 71 4.92 -2.28 -10.90
CA ALA A 71 4.06 -1.62 -9.93
C ALA A 71 4.49 -0.16 -9.67
N PHE A 72 5.79 0.07 -9.56
CA PHE A 72 6.36 1.41 -9.39
C PHE A 72 6.04 2.31 -10.60
N MET A 73 6.23 1.79 -11.82
CA MET A 73 5.92 2.53 -13.04
C MET A 73 4.43 2.92 -13.11
N VAL A 74 3.53 1.98 -12.85
CA VAL A 74 2.07 2.25 -12.83
C VAL A 74 1.73 3.30 -11.78
N THR A 75 2.29 3.18 -10.57
CA THR A 75 2.04 4.13 -9.48
C THR A 75 2.55 5.53 -9.82
N MET A 76 3.72 5.65 -10.44
CA MET A 76 4.28 6.93 -10.90
C MET A 76 3.40 7.58 -11.97
N VAL A 77 2.93 6.82 -12.96
CA VAL A 77 2.05 7.34 -14.01
C VAL A 77 0.73 7.86 -13.42
N VAL A 78 0.13 7.07 -12.53
CA VAL A 78 -1.13 7.46 -11.86
C VAL A 78 -0.91 8.67 -10.94
N ALA A 79 0.19 8.69 -10.18
CA ALA A 79 0.53 9.82 -9.32
C ALA A 79 0.76 11.11 -10.12
N GLY A 80 1.58 11.05 -11.18
CA GLY A 80 1.82 12.19 -12.06
C GLY A 80 0.54 12.68 -12.73
N GLY A 81 -0.32 11.76 -13.18
CA GLY A 81 -1.62 12.10 -13.77
C GLY A 81 -2.57 12.77 -12.77
N LEU A 82 -2.66 12.25 -11.55
CA LEU A 82 -3.51 12.83 -10.50
C LEU A 82 -3.01 14.19 -10.04
N ILE A 83 -1.70 14.39 -9.92
CA ILE A 83 -1.10 15.70 -9.61
C ILE A 83 -1.41 16.72 -10.72
N ALA A 84 -1.31 16.32 -11.98
CA ALA A 84 -1.64 17.18 -13.12
C ALA A 84 -3.14 17.54 -13.15
N LEU A 85 -4.02 16.59 -12.82
CA LEU A 85 -5.46 16.80 -12.73
C LEU A 85 -5.86 17.65 -11.52
N GLU A 86 -5.18 17.50 -10.38
CA GLU A 86 -5.36 18.30 -9.18
C GLU A 86 -5.10 19.79 -9.45
N ALA A 87 -4.07 20.09 -10.25
CA ALA A 87 -3.79 21.46 -10.71
C ALA A 87 -4.91 22.04 -11.60
N ALA A 88 -5.57 21.21 -12.41
CA ALA A 88 -6.62 21.64 -13.33
C ALA A 88 -8.02 21.74 -12.68
N PHE A 89 -8.35 20.82 -11.78
CA PHE A 89 -9.70 20.65 -11.24
C PHE A 89 -9.83 21.03 -9.75
N LYS A 90 -8.74 21.46 -9.10
CA LYS A 90 -8.70 21.92 -7.69
C LYS A 90 -9.29 20.92 -6.68
N PHE A 91 -9.18 19.62 -6.93
CA PHE A 91 -9.51 18.58 -5.94
C PHE A 91 -8.22 18.05 -5.32
N GLN A 92 -8.23 17.74 -4.02
CA GLN A 92 -7.12 17.04 -3.37
C GLN A 92 -7.30 15.54 -3.50
N THR A 93 -6.31 14.85 -4.07
CA THR A 93 -6.37 13.39 -4.15
C THR A 93 -6.07 12.78 -2.78
N PRO A 94 -6.98 11.97 -2.21
CA PRO A 94 -6.70 11.30 -0.95
C PRO A 94 -5.50 10.36 -1.07
N THR A 95 -4.57 10.42 -0.12
CA THR A 95 -3.31 9.66 -0.16
C THR A 95 -3.49 8.15 -0.20
N PHE A 96 -4.60 7.62 0.31
CA PHE A 96 -4.90 6.19 0.25
C PHE A 96 -5.09 5.68 -1.19
N VAL A 97 -5.45 6.55 -2.14
CA VAL A 97 -5.61 6.19 -3.56
C VAL A 97 -4.28 5.71 -4.14
N TYR A 98 -3.19 6.41 -3.82
CA TYR A 98 -1.85 6.02 -4.26
C TYR A 98 -1.42 4.66 -3.68
N TYR A 99 -1.76 4.40 -2.41
CA TYR A 99 -1.49 3.12 -1.77
C TYR A 99 -2.26 1.96 -2.42
N ILE A 100 -3.55 2.15 -2.69
CA ILE A 100 -4.39 1.12 -3.33
C ILE A 100 -3.85 0.80 -4.72
N VAL A 101 -3.54 1.83 -5.52
CA VAL A 101 -3.00 1.66 -6.87
C VAL A 101 -1.67 0.93 -6.86
N GLY A 102 -0.75 1.30 -5.96
CA GLY A 102 0.54 0.63 -5.83
C GLY A 102 0.42 -0.83 -5.39
N MET A 103 -0.43 -1.11 -4.41
CA MET A 103 -0.61 -2.48 -3.92
C MET A 103 -1.33 -3.37 -4.94
N LEU A 104 -2.36 -2.85 -5.62
CA LEU A 104 -3.07 -3.61 -6.65
C LEU A 104 -2.19 -3.88 -7.87
N SER A 105 -1.45 -2.88 -8.35
CA SER A 105 -0.55 -3.06 -9.49
C SER A 105 0.55 -4.08 -9.18
N TRP A 106 1.12 -4.06 -7.97
CA TRP A 106 2.06 -5.08 -7.51
C TRP A 106 1.43 -6.47 -7.41
N ALA A 107 0.23 -6.59 -6.83
CA ALA A 107 -0.47 -7.87 -6.70
C ALA A 107 -0.80 -8.48 -8.07
N VAL A 108 -1.28 -7.66 -9.01
CA VAL A 108 -1.57 -8.09 -10.39
C VAL A 108 -0.28 -8.48 -11.11
N ALA A 109 0.78 -7.66 -11.06
CA ALA A 109 2.05 -7.97 -11.72
C ALA A 109 2.66 -9.27 -11.17
N SER A 110 2.63 -9.45 -9.85
CA SER A 110 3.12 -10.67 -9.19
C SER A 110 2.30 -11.89 -9.60
N GLY A 111 0.97 -11.77 -9.65
CA GLY A 111 0.06 -12.84 -10.06
C GLY A 111 0.27 -13.24 -11.53
N VAL A 112 0.35 -12.27 -12.43
CA VAL A 112 0.59 -12.52 -13.87
C VAL A 112 1.94 -13.18 -14.10
N LEU A 113 3.00 -12.70 -13.45
CA LEU A 113 4.34 -13.30 -13.56
C LEU A 113 4.38 -14.72 -12.97
N ALA A 114 3.69 -14.97 -11.86
CA ALA A 114 3.58 -16.30 -11.28
C ALA A 114 2.79 -17.28 -12.16
N LEU A 115 1.71 -16.82 -12.82
CA LEU A 115 0.93 -17.63 -13.76
C LEU A 115 1.73 -17.97 -15.01
N ARG A 116 2.39 -16.98 -15.62
CA ARG A 116 3.27 -17.19 -16.78
C ARG A 116 4.37 -18.21 -16.49
N ASN A 117 4.94 -18.18 -15.30
CA ASN A 117 5.99 -19.15 -14.90
C ASN A 117 5.47 -20.57 -14.70
N ARG A 118 4.16 -20.79 -14.53
CA ARG A 118 3.58 -22.15 -14.46
C ARG A 118 3.31 -22.75 -15.83
N GLU A 119 3.23 -21.91 -16.87
CA GLU A 119 2.98 -22.31 -18.25
C GLU A 119 4.28 -22.54 -19.05
N ALA A 120 5.43 -22.08 -18.53
CA ALA A 120 6.77 -22.26 -19.11
C ALA A 120 7.49 -23.45 -18.49
#